data_AF-G9XU78-F1
#
_entry.id   AF-G9XU78-F1
#
_cell.length_a   1.000
_cell.length_b   1.000
_cell.length_c   1.000
_cell.angle_alpha   90.00
_cell.angle_beta   90.00
_cell.angle_gamma   90.00
#
_symmetry.space_group_name_H-M   'P 1'
#
loop_
_entity.id
_entity.type
_entity.pdbx_description
1 polymer ?
#
loop_
_entity_poly.entity_id
_entity_poly.type
_entity_poly.pdbx_seq_one_letter_code
_entity_poly.pdbx_strand_id
1 'polypeptide(L)'
;MGKRVFFYLLYAVFFIILIQLGITYSFELKSFTSKTYNPYPAWTFNIALSVLIGLLLGLPEFIRRYKKPGKWRIQWERLLIVGLPALFFTFSLFIFFSSLGKYLSLILRPWAFESYGVIICGILFGYTMIMSMDKKGESPASLKGSPNQEHEEDS
;
A
#
# COMPACT_ATOMS: atom_id res chain seq x y z
N MET A 1 -7.37 -24.07 -20.01
CA MET A 1 -7.04 -22.65 -19.75
C MET A 1 -8.14 -21.87 -19.00
N GLY A 2 -9.43 -22.18 -19.17
CA GLY A 2 -10.54 -21.34 -18.64
C GLY A 2 -10.67 -21.17 -17.12
N LYS A 3 -10.36 -22.18 -16.30
CA LYS A 3 -10.61 -22.11 -14.83
C LYS A 3 -9.83 -20.98 -14.14
N ARG A 4 -8.57 -20.74 -14.54
CA ARG A 4 -7.74 -19.67 -13.96
C ARG A 4 -8.24 -18.30 -14.37
N VAL A 5 -8.57 -18.12 -15.65
CA VAL A 5 -9.11 -16.86 -16.19
C VAL A 5 -10.46 -16.54 -15.54
N PHE A 6 -11.32 -17.53 -15.35
CA PHE A 6 -12.59 -17.37 -14.65
C PHE A 6 -12.41 -16.89 -13.19
N PHE A 7 -11.45 -17.46 -12.45
CA PHE A 7 -11.13 -16.97 -11.10
C PHE A 7 -10.60 -15.53 -11.10
N TYR A 8 -9.77 -15.14 -12.07
CA TYR A 8 -9.32 -13.75 -12.20
C TYR A 8 -10.47 -12.80 -12.56
N LEU A 9 -11.37 -13.21 -13.45
CA LEU A 9 -12.54 -12.42 -13.83
C LEU A 9 -13.49 -12.25 -12.65
N LEU A 10 -13.77 -13.32 -11.91
CA LEU A 10 -14.58 -13.27 -10.70
C LEU A 10 -13.93 -12.37 -9.63
N TYR A 11 -12.62 -12.46 -9.46
CA TYR A 11 -11.87 -11.59 -8.57
C TYR A 11 -11.97 -10.11 -8.98
N ALA A 12 -11.85 -9.80 -10.27
CA ALA A 12 -11.99 -8.44 -10.78
C ALA A 12 -13.42 -7.90 -10.57
N VAL A 13 -14.45 -8.70 -10.83
CA VAL A 13 -15.85 -8.32 -10.58
C VAL A 13 -16.09 -8.09 -9.09
N PHE A 14 -15.60 -8.98 -8.23
CA PHE A 14 -15.66 -8.80 -6.78
C PHE A 14 -14.96 -7.51 -6.34
N PHE A 15 -13.80 -7.21 -6.91
CA PHE A 15 -13.05 -5.98 -6.65
C PHE A 15 -13.84 -4.72 -7.02
N ILE A 16 -14.49 -4.72 -8.18
CA ILE A 16 -15.34 -3.62 -8.65
C ILE A 16 -16.54 -3.43 -7.72
N ILE A 17 -17.21 -4.50 -7.31
CA ILE A 17 -18.34 -4.45 -6.38
C ILE A 17 -17.90 -3.88 -5.02
N LEU A 18 -16.73 -4.29 -4.54
CA LEU A 18 -16.19 -3.84 -3.26
C LEU A 18 -15.84 -2.35 -3.29
N ILE A 19 -15.26 -1.86 -4.40
CA ILE A 19 -15.05 -0.42 -4.64
C ILE A 19 -16.39 0.31 -4.64
N GLN A 20 -17.37 -0.19 -5.39
CA GLN A 20 -18.69 0.45 -5.51
C GLN A 20 -19.38 0.57 -4.16
N LEU A 21 -19.36 -0.50 -3.36
CA LEU A 21 -19.89 -0.51 -2.00
C LEU A 21 -19.18 0.52 -1.12
N GLY A 22 -17.86 0.61 -1.25
CA GLY A 22 -17.03 1.58 -0.55
C GLY A 22 -17.38 3.04 -0.90
N ILE A 23 -17.61 3.34 -2.18
CA ILE A 23 -18.03 4.65 -2.65
C ILE A 23 -19.42 5.00 -2.11
N THR A 24 -20.38 4.09 -2.21
CA THR A 24 -21.75 4.30 -1.70
C THR A 24 -21.73 4.54 -0.19
N TYR A 25 -20.97 3.75 0.56
CA TYR A 25 -20.86 3.93 2.01
C TYR A 25 -20.18 5.26 2.37
N SER A 26 -19.16 5.66 1.60
CA SER A 26 -18.50 6.96 1.78
C SER A 26 -19.46 8.13 1.49
N PHE A 27 -20.34 7.98 0.50
CA PHE A 27 -21.35 8.99 0.15
C PHE A 27 -22.43 9.11 1.24
N GLU A 28 -22.91 7.99 1.75
CA GLU A 28 -23.84 7.95 2.89
C GLU A 28 -23.22 8.58 4.14
N LEU A 29 -21.97 8.25 4.47
CA LEU A 29 -21.27 8.88 5.59
C LEU A 29 -21.12 10.39 5.40
N LYS A 30 -20.90 10.87 4.17
CA LYS A 30 -20.84 12.29 3.86
C LYS A 30 -22.21 12.98 4.07
N SER A 31 -23.29 12.30 3.69
CA SER A 31 -24.68 12.74 3.93
C SER A 31 -24.98 12.86 5.43
N PHE A 32 -24.59 11.87 6.24
CA PHE A 32 -24.72 11.93 7.70
C PHE A 32 -23.80 12.99 8.33
N THR A 33 -22.58 13.15 7.84
CA THR A 33 -21.61 14.17 8.32
C THR A 33 -22.13 15.59 8.12
N SER A 34 -22.86 15.82 7.02
CA SER A 34 -23.50 17.12 6.73
C SER A 34 -24.56 17.49 7.77
N LYS A 35 -25.14 16.49 8.45
CA LYS A 35 -26.14 16.68 9.50
C LYS A 35 -25.55 16.80 10.90
N THR A 36 -24.39 16.19 11.16
CA THR A 36 -23.76 16.15 12.49
C THR A 36 -22.55 17.09 12.63
N TYR A 37 -22.13 17.78 11.55
CA TYR A 37 -21.04 18.76 11.51
C TYR A 37 -19.67 18.25 12.03
N ASN A 38 -19.47 16.93 12.04
CA ASN A 38 -18.23 16.32 12.50
C ASN A 38 -17.54 15.55 11.34
N PRO A 39 -16.50 16.10 10.71
CA PRO A 39 -15.86 15.50 9.53
C PRO A 39 -14.91 14.32 9.85
N TYR A 40 -14.55 14.13 11.13
CA TYR A 40 -13.60 13.09 11.54
C TYR A 40 -13.98 11.66 11.13
N PRO A 41 -15.24 11.19 11.30
CA PRO A 41 -15.62 9.82 10.94
C PRO A 41 -15.48 9.55 9.44
N ALA A 42 -15.85 10.52 8.60
CA ALA A 42 -15.77 10.40 7.15
C ALA A 42 -14.32 10.34 6.65
N TRP A 43 -13.41 11.10 7.27
CA TRP A 43 -11.99 11.09 6.93
C TRP A 43 -11.31 9.77 7.31
N THR A 44 -11.54 9.28 8.54
CA THR A 44 -11.02 7.98 8.98
C THR A 44 -11.49 6.86 8.05
N PHE A 45 -12.77 6.90 7.65
CA PHE A 45 -13.33 5.92 6.74
C PHE A 45 -12.65 5.97 5.36
N ASN A 46 -12.49 7.15 4.76
CA ASN A 46 -11.81 7.29 3.45
C ASN A 46 -10.35 6.82 3.47
N ILE A 47 -9.62 7.14 4.53
CA ILE A 47 -8.24 6.68 4.73
C ILE A 47 -8.20 5.15 4.84
N ALA A 48 -9.02 4.58 5.72
CA ALA A 48 -9.10 3.14 5.92
C ALA A 48 -9.46 2.42 4.61
N LEU A 49 -10.37 2.99 3.83
CA LEU A 49 -10.82 2.45 2.55
C LEU A 49 -9.71 2.50 1.50
N SER A 50 -8.96 3.61 1.39
CA SER A 50 -7.81 3.71 0.48
C SER A 50 -6.72 2.69 0.81
N VAL A 51 -6.39 2.54 2.10
CA VAL A 51 -5.43 1.53 2.56
C VAL A 51 -5.94 0.12 2.27
N LEU A 52 -7.23 -0.13 2.51
CA LEU A 52 -7.87 -1.42 2.22
C LEU A 52 -7.86 -1.74 0.72
N ILE A 53 -8.12 -0.76 -0.15
CA ILE A 53 -8.00 -0.91 -1.60
C ILE A 53 -6.56 -1.26 -1.99
N GLY A 54 -5.57 -0.54 -1.46
CA GLY A 54 -4.15 -0.83 -1.70
C GLY A 54 -3.75 -2.24 -1.26
N LEU A 55 -4.24 -2.66 -0.08
CA LEU A 55 -4.04 -4.00 0.45
C LEU A 55 -4.66 -5.06 -0.48
N LEU A 56 -5.88 -4.80 -0.93
CA LEU A 56 -6.63 -5.69 -1.81
C LEU A 56 -5.94 -5.81 -3.19
N LEU A 57 -5.38 -4.71 -3.73
CA LEU A 57 -4.52 -4.71 -4.93
C LEU A 57 -3.27 -5.58 -4.79
N GLY A 58 -2.66 -5.60 -3.60
CA GLY A 58 -1.51 -6.45 -3.31
C GLY A 58 -1.90 -7.92 -3.09
N LEU A 59 -3.12 -8.18 -2.63
CA LEU A 59 -3.61 -9.51 -2.26
C LEU A 59 -3.46 -10.60 -3.35
N PRO A 60 -3.75 -10.39 -4.64
CA PRO A 60 -3.61 -11.44 -5.65
C PRO A 60 -2.14 -11.85 -5.83
N GLU A 61 -1.22 -10.87 -5.81
CA GLU A 61 0.22 -11.12 -5.84
C GLU A 61 0.69 -11.82 -4.55
N PHE A 62 0.14 -11.43 -3.40
CA PHE A 62 0.40 -12.09 -2.13
C PHE A 62 -0.01 -13.56 -2.15
N ILE A 63 -1.20 -13.90 -2.64
CA ILE A 63 -1.67 -15.29 -2.75
C ILE A 63 -0.75 -16.10 -3.68
N ARG A 64 -0.28 -15.49 -4.78
CA ARG A 64 0.67 -16.12 -5.69
C ARG A 64 2.02 -16.41 -5.03
N ARG A 65 2.51 -15.48 -4.20
CA ARG A 65 3.76 -15.64 -3.41
C ARG A 65 3.57 -16.60 -2.24
N TYR A 66 2.39 -16.61 -1.61
CA TYR A 66 2.04 -17.49 -0.50
C TYR A 66 2.19 -18.96 -0.88
N LYS A 67 1.79 -19.31 -2.12
CA LYS A 67 1.93 -20.67 -2.67
C LYS A 67 3.36 -21.12 -2.93
N LYS A 68 4.36 -20.22 -2.93
CA LYS A 68 5.76 -20.59 -3.10
C LYS A 68 6.32 -21.20 -1.79
N PRO A 69 7.11 -22.27 -1.85
CA PRO A 69 7.86 -22.75 -0.68
C PRO A 69 8.95 -21.74 -0.29
N GLY A 70 9.14 -21.52 1.01
CA GLY A 70 10.13 -20.57 1.53
C GLY A 70 9.74 -19.96 2.88
N LYS A 71 10.72 -19.42 3.60
CA LYS A 71 10.51 -18.71 4.88
C LYS A 71 9.97 -17.31 4.62
N TRP A 72 8.96 -16.91 5.38
CA TRP A 72 8.45 -15.54 5.37
C TRP A 72 9.52 -14.61 5.95
N ARG A 73 9.94 -13.61 5.17
CA ARG A 73 10.70 -12.47 5.69
C ARG A 73 10.05 -11.17 5.25
N ILE A 74 9.85 -10.29 6.22
CA ILE A 74 9.36 -8.94 5.97
C ILE A 74 10.58 -8.09 5.59
N GLN A 75 10.56 -7.50 4.40
CA GLN A 75 11.56 -6.52 3.98
C GLN A 75 11.27 -5.17 4.63
N TRP A 76 11.69 -5.04 5.89
CA TRP A 76 11.52 -3.84 6.68
C TRP A 76 12.13 -2.60 6.00
N GLU A 77 13.20 -2.75 5.20
CA GLU A 77 13.79 -1.60 4.50
C GLU A 77 12.79 -0.96 3.52
N ARG A 78 12.08 -1.78 2.72
CA ARG A 78 11.08 -1.26 1.77
C ARG A 78 9.88 -0.65 2.48
N LEU A 79 9.45 -1.27 3.58
CA LEU A 79 8.33 -0.76 4.38
C LEU A 79 8.66 0.57 5.05
N LEU A 80 9.88 0.74 5.56
CA LEU A 80 10.33 1.99 6.17
C LEU A 80 10.62 3.07 5.13
N ILE A 81 11.29 2.75 4.03
CA ILE A 81 11.69 3.75 3.03
C ILE A 81 10.49 4.25 2.22
N VAL A 82 9.52 3.38 1.89
CA VAL A 82 8.37 3.75 1.04
C VAL A 82 7.07 3.82 1.85
N GLY A 83 6.86 2.88 2.77
CA GLY A 83 5.64 2.83 3.57
C GLY A 83 5.57 3.95 4.61
N LEU A 84 6.67 4.29 5.29
CA LEU A 84 6.67 5.38 6.28
C LEU A 84 6.32 6.75 5.69
N PRO A 85 6.92 7.21 4.56
CA PRO A 85 6.50 8.47 3.95
C PRO A 85 5.07 8.39 3.41
N ALA A 86 4.66 7.28 2.81
CA ALA A 86 3.28 7.11 2.34
C ALA A 86 2.27 7.22 3.50
N LEU A 87 2.54 6.57 4.63
CA LEU A 87 1.73 6.66 5.84
C LEU A 87 1.68 8.11 6.36
N PHE A 88 2.81 8.81 6.40
CA PHE A 88 2.86 10.21 6.83
C PHE A 88 1.95 11.10 5.97
N PHE A 89 1.98 10.93 4.64
CA PHE A 89 1.10 11.67 3.74
C PHE A 89 -0.37 11.24 3.85
N THR A 90 -0.66 9.97 4.12
CA THR A 90 -2.02 9.51 4.40
C THR A 90 -2.61 10.16 5.66
N PHE A 91 -1.79 10.35 6.70
CA PHE A 91 -2.20 11.04 7.93
C PHE A 91 -2.04 12.56 7.88
N SER A 92 -1.62 13.13 6.74
CA SER A 92 -1.44 14.58 6.57
C SER A 92 -2.68 15.37 6.94
N LEU A 93 -3.88 14.85 6.64
CA LEU A 93 -5.16 15.49 6.94
C LEU A 93 -5.41 15.62 8.45
N PHE A 94 -5.04 14.59 9.23
CA PHE A 94 -5.11 14.61 10.68
C PHE A 94 -4.05 15.53 11.30
N ILE A 95 -2.83 15.51 10.74
CA ILE A 95 -1.73 16.37 11.20
C ILE A 95 -2.04 17.84 10.93
N PHE A 96 -2.65 18.15 9.79
CA PHE A 96 -3.05 19.52 9.40
C PHE A 96 -4.07 20.12 10.37
N PHE A 97 -5.03 19.32 10.82
CA PHE A 97 -6.05 19.76 11.80
C PHE A 97 -5.53 19.83 13.25
N SER A 98 -4.35 19.25 13.52
CA SER A 98 -3.67 19.31 14.81
C SER A 98 -2.77 20.56 14.93
N SER A 99 -2.35 20.92 16.15
CA SER A 99 -1.46 22.08 16.39
C SER A 99 -0.12 21.99 15.65
N LEU A 100 0.35 20.78 15.29
CA LEU A 100 1.55 20.59 14.47
C LEU A 100 1.38 21.04 13.02
N GLY A 101 0.14 21.05 12.51
CA GLY A 101 -0.19 21.48 11.15
C GLY A 101 0.15 22.95 10.89
N LYS A 102 0.25 23.79 11.93
CA LYS A 102 0.64 25.20 11.80
C LYS A 102 2.06 25.38 11.26
N TYR A 103 3.00 24.51 11.65
CA TYR A 103 4.40 24.60 11.21
C TYR A 103 4.63 24.01 9.82
N LEU A 104 3.90 22.94 9.47
CA LEU A 104 3.99 22.30 8.15
C LEU A 104 2.88 22.74 7.19
N SER A 105 2.12 23.80 7.52
CA SER A 105 0.94 24.22 6.76
C SER A 105 1.25 24.46 5.28
N LEU A 106 2.41 25.02 4.95
CA LEU A 106 2.80 25.30 3.56
C LEU A 106 2.97 24.03 2.71
N ILE A 107 3.53 22.96 3.31
CA ILE A 107 3.78 21.68 2.63
C ILE A 107 2.51 20.83 2.64
N LEU A 108 1.75 20.83 3.74
CA LEU A 108 0.58 19.96 3.90
C LEU A 108 -0.70 20.53 3.26
N ARG A 109 -0.80 21.85 3.05
CA ARG A 109 -2.01 22.49 2.53
C ARG A 109 -2.46 22.01 1.15
N PRO A 110 -1.58 21.87 0.13
CA PRO A 110 -1.98 21.30 -1.16
C PRO A 110 -2.49 19.87 -1.02
N TRP A 111 -1.84 19.08 -0.16
CA TRP A 111 -2.17 17.67 0.09
C TRP A 111 -3.45 17.49 0.93
N ALA A 112 -3.74 18.44 1.81
CA ALA A 112 -4.92 18.44 2.66
C ALA A 112 -6.17 18.96 1.93
N PHE A 113 -6.01 19.88 0.98
CA PHE A 113 -7.12 20.36 0.14
C PHE A 113 -7.44 19.39 -1.00
N GLU A 114 -6.42 18.77 -1.61
CA GLU A 114 -6.60 17.78 -2.66
C GLU A 114 -6.67 16.35 -2.09
N SER A 115 -7.89 15.86 -1.86
CA SER A 115 -8.15 14.50 -1.32
C SER A 115 -7.47 13.38 -2.11
N TYR A 116 -7.17 13.59 -3.40
CA TYR A 116 -6.54 12.57 -4.26
C TYR A 116 -5.15 12.16 -3.77
N GLY A 117 -4.36 13.08 -3.22
CA GLY A 117 -3.01 12.77 -2.72
C GLY A 117 -3.05 11.81 -1.54
N VAL A 118 -3.94 12.07 -0.57
CA VAL A 118 -4.17 11.21 0.60
C VAL A 118 -4.61 9.81 0.18
N ILE A 119 -5.51 9.72 -0.81
CA ILE A 119 -6.02 8.45 -1.36
C ILE A 119 -4.88 7.66 -2.02
N ILE A 120 -4.12 8.28 -2.92
CA ILE A 120 -3.01 7.63 -3.63
C ILE A 120 -1.94 7.14 -2.64
N CYS A 121 -1.56 7.96 -1.66
CA CYS A 121 -0.62 7.58 -0.62
C CYS A 121 -1.16 6.43 0.26
N GLY A 122 -2.45 6.42 0.58
CA GLY A 122 -3.09 5.33 1.31
C GLY A 122 -3.06 4.01 0.54
N ILE A 123 -3.39 4.06 -0.75
CA ILE A 123 -3.28 2.91 -1.66
C ILE A 123 -1.83 2.43 -1.75
N LEU A 124 -0.87 3.35 -1.91
CA LEU A 124 0.55 3.05 -1.99
C LEU A 124 1.06 2.39 -0.70
N PHE A 125 0.63 2.88 0.47
CA PHE A 125 0.97 2.29 1.76
C PHE A 125 0.42 0.87 1.88
N GLY A 126 -0.89 0.67 1.63
CA GLY A 126 -1.52 -0.65 1.70
C GLY A 126 -0.89 -1.67 0.74
N TYR A 127 -0.57 -1.22 -0.48
CA TYR A 127 0.13 -2.04 -1.46
C TYR A 127 1.55 -2.39 -1.01
N THR A 128 2.32 -1.41 -0.53
CA THR A 128 3.69 -1.61 -0.04
C THR A 128 3.74 -2.54 1.17
N MET A 129 2.74 -2.48 2.05
CA MET A 129 2.62 -3.35 3.22
C MET A 129 2.57 -4.82 2.80
N ILE A 130 1.68 -5.17 1.86
CA ILE A 130 1.61 -6.52 1.28
C ILE A 130 2.89 -6.88 0.54
N MET A 131 3.40 -5.96 -0.28
CA MET A 131 4.56 -6.21 -1.15
C MET A 131 5.85 -6.42 -0.35
N SER A 132 5.95 -5.87 0.86
CA SER A 132 7.10 -6.06 1.75
C SER A 132 7.20 -7.50 2.28
N MET A 133 6.09 -8.24 2.27
CA MET A 133 6.04 -9.63 2.67
C MET A 133 6.48 -10.51 1.50
N ASP A 134 7.77 -10.88 1.50
CA ASP A 134 8.30 -11.77 0.48
C ASP A 134 8.82 -13.07 1.08
N LYS A 135 8.67 -14.15 0.30
CA LYS A 135 9.36 -15.41 0.60
C LYS A 135 10.65 -15.40 -0.20
N LYS A 136 11.77 -15.17 0.48
CA LYS A 136 13.08 -15.42 -0.12
C LYS A 136 13.15 -16.94 -0.33
N GLY A 137 12.93 -17.40 -1.57
CA GLY A 137 13.50 -18.67 -1.97
C GLY A 137 15.01 -18.53 -1.81
N GLU A 138 15.66 -19.51 -1.20
CA GLU A 138 17.11 -19.64 -1.32
C GLU A 138 17.44 -19.59 -2.81
N SER A 139 17.88 -18.42 -3.27
CA SER A 139 18.53 -18.31 -4.55
C SER A 139 19.85 -19.06 -4.37
N PRO A 140 20.17 -20.07 -5.20
CA PRO A 140 21.45 -20.78 -5.15
C PRO A 140 22.63 -19.88 -5.59
N ALA A 141 22.47 -18.55 -5.62
CA ALA A 141 23.51 -17.59 -5.98
C ALA A 141 24.56 -17.33 -4.87
N SER A 142 24.53 -18.07 -3.77
CA SER A 142 25.62 -18.10 -2.78
C SER A 142 26.69 -19.16 -3.10
N LEU A 143 26.55 -19.92 -4.19
CA LEU A 143 27.45 -21.01 -4.58
C LEU A 143 28.13 -20.79 -5.94
N LYS A 144 28.54 -19.55 -6.21
CA LYS A 144 29.58 -19.24 -7.21
C LYS A 144 30.55 -18.31 -6.50
N GLY A 145 31.40 -18.85 -5.62
CA GLY A 145 32.65 -19.44 -6.10
C GLY A 145 33.53 -18.26 -6.45
N SER A 146 34.28 -17.75 -5.47
CA SER A 146 35.44 -16.90 -5.67
C SER A 146 36.52 -17.79 -6.27
N PRO A 147 36.83 -17.71 -7.58
CA PRO A 147 38.02 -18.35 -8.10
C PRO A 147 39.14 -17.33 -7.93
N ASN A 148 40.07 -17.72 -7.06
CA ASN A 148 41.48 -17.34 -7.04
C ASN A 148 41.93 -16.31 -8.08
N GLN A 149 42.60 -15.29 -7.56
CA GLN A 149 43.44 -14.40 -8.34
C GLN A 149 44.53 -15.24 -9.03
N GLU A 150 44.36 -15.49 -10.32
CA GLU A 150 45.47 -15.76 -11.23
C GLU A 150 46.11 -14.39 -11.55
N HIS A 151 47.07 -14.00 -10.72
CA HIS A 151 48.18 -13.17 -11.17
C HIS A 151 49.21 -14.13 -11.76
N GLU A 152 49.08 -14.42 -13.04
CA GLU A 152 50.17 -14.91 -13.87
C GLU A 152 50.40 -13.82 -14.93
N GLU A 153 51.22 -12.83 -14.53
CA GLU A 153 51.87 -11.88 -15.43
C GLU A 153 52.91 -12.67 -16.23
N ASP A 154 52.60 -12.90 -17.49
CA ASP A 154 53.52 -13.40 -18.52
C ASP A 154 54.28 -12.20 -19.09
N SER A 155 55.55 -12.00 -18.70
CA SER A 155 56.64 -11.37 -19.48
C SER A 155 57.97 -11.40 -18.72
#